data_AF-A0A7S0QGM9-F1
#
_entry.id   AF-A0A7S0QGM9-F1
#
_cell.length_a   1.000
_cell.length_b   1.000
_cell.length_c   1.000
_cell.angle_alpha   90.00
_cell.angle_beta   90.00
_cell.angle_gamma   90.00
#
_symmetry.space_group_name_H-M   'P 1'
#
loop_
_entity.id
_entity.type
_entity.pdbx_description
1 polymer ?
#
loop_
_entity_poly.entity_id
_entity_poly.type
_entity_poly.pdbx_seq_one_letter_code
_entity_poly.pdbx_strand_id
1 'polypeptide(L)'
;PDKDCVVEMVCAFGAFAAALKKRGDIAIVRWVRRANDAPKLFTLWPGTEGTTVCLYAIRHPFCEDMRPCPLPSLKIDKKQGSIHVKVEQDKVKLAPSKQDNLNEAARKLILNAGIEHTLDYRNEFN
;
A
#
# COMPACT_ATOMS: atom_id res chain seq x y z
N PRO A 1 6.46 -11.39 -35.82
CA PRO A 1 6.91 -10.08 -35.30
C PRO A 1 8.35 -9.83 -35.73
N ASP A 2 8.64 -8.62 -36.21
CA ASP A 2 10.00 -8.20 -36.50
C ASP A 2 10.82 -8.17 -35.20
N LYS A 3 12.06 -8.68 -35.23
CA LYS A 3 12.90 -8.80 -34.03
C LYS A 3 13.29 -7.42 -33.51
N ASP A 4 13.50 -6.47 -34.40
CA ASP A 4 13.94 -5.13 -34.05
C ASP A 4 12.84 -4.37 -33.30
N CYS A 5 11.58 -4.55 -33.74
CA CYS A 5 10.39 -4.00 -33.08
C CYS A 5 10.26 -4.47 -31.61
N VAL A 6 10.59 -5.73 -31.32
CA VAL A 6 10.52 -6.28 -29.96
C VAL A 6 11.59 -5.65 -29.06
N VAL A 7 12.80 -5.44 -29.58
CA VAL A 7 13.89 -4.83 -28.82
C VAL A 7 13.55 -3.37 -28.48
N GLU A 8 13.07 -2.61 -29.45
CA GLU A 8 12.64 -1.23 -29.23
C GLU A 8 11.53 -1.12 -28.18
N MET A 9 10.53 -2.01 -28.25
CA MET A 9 9.45 -2.05 -27.27
C MET A 9 9.95 -2.35 -25.85
N VAL A 10 10.88 -3.30 -25.69
CA VAL A 10 11.46 -3.65 -24.39
C VAL A 10 12.29 -2.49 -23.84
N CYS A 11 13.10 -1.84 -24.66
CA CYS A 11 13.89 -0.68 -24.27
C CYS A 11 12.99 0.50 -23.85
N ALA A 12 11.94 0.79 -24.62
CA ALA A 12 10.99 1.85 -24.32
C ALA A 12 10.24 1.58 -23.00
N PHE A 13 9.77 0.34 -22.81
CA PHE A 13 9.09 -0.06 -21.58
C PHE A 13 10.01 0.04 -20.36
N GLY A 14 11.25 -0.47 -20.47
CA GLY A 14 12.25 -0.39 -19.41
C GLY A 14 12.60 1.04 -19.04
N ALA A 15 12.80 1.91 -20.03
CA ALA A 15 13.08 3.33 -19.82
C ALA A 15 11.90 4.03 -19.14
N PHE A 16 10.67 3.71 -19.53
CA PHE A 16 9.46 4.26 -18.91
C PHE A 16 9.34 3.85 -17.44
N ALA A 17 9.47 2.56 -17.12
CA ALA A 17 9.42 2.07 -15.75
C ALA A 17 10.56 2.64 -14.88
N ALA A 18 11.78 2.74 -15.42
CA ALA A 18 12.90 3.36 -14.73
C ALA A 18 12.68 4.85 -14.46
N ALA A 19 12.07 5.58 -15.40
CA ALA A 19 11.75 7.00 -15.23
C ALA A 19 10.71 7.22 -14.11
N LEU A 20 9.66 6.40 -14.07
CA LEU A 20 8.67 6.43 -12.98
C LEU A 20 9.34 6.18 -11.63
N LYS A 21 10.16 5.12 -11.54
CA LYS A 21 10.87 4.77 -10.31
C LYS A 21 11.80 5.89 -9.83
N LYS A 22 12.57 6.47 -10.75
CA LYS A 22 13.53 7.54 -10.44
C LYS A 22 12.84 8.80 -9.89
N ARG A 23 11.61 9.08 -10.33
CA ARG A 23 10.84 10.25 -9.90
C ARG A 23 9.96 10.00 -8.68
N GLY A 24 9.79 8.74 -8.28
CA GLY A 24 8.75 8.37 -7.31
C GLY A 24 7.33 8.56 -7.85
N ASP A 25 7.19 8.59 -9.18
CA ASP A 25 5.92 8.83 -9.86
C ASP A 25 5.18 7.52 -10.13
N ILE A 26 3.88 7.66 -10.37
CA ILE A 26 3.00 6.59 -10.83
C ILE A 26 2.31 7.01 -12.13
N ALA A 27 1.98 6.04 -12.98
CA ALA A 27 1.16 6.31 -14.16
C ALA A 27 -0.29 5.88 -13.90
N ILE A 28 -1.25 6.70 -14.29
CA ILE A 28 -2.67 6.34 -14.32
C ILE A 28 -3.05 6.05 -15.75
N VAL A 29 -3.68 4.90 -16.00
CA VAL A 29 -3.99 4.43 -17.35
C VAL A 29 -5.44 3.96 -17.46
N ARG A 30 -6.02 4.21 -18.64
CA ARG A 30 -7.28 3.61 -19.08
C ARG A 30 -6.98 2.24 -19.69
N TRP A 31 -7.46 1.17 -19.06
CA TRP A 31 -7.25 -0.20 -19.50
C TRP A 31 -8.53 -0.78 -20.12
N VAL A 32 -8.42 -1.33 -21.33
CA VAL A 32 -9.48 -2.06 -22.03
C VAL A 32 -8.89 -3.39 -22.50
N ARG A 33 -9.42 -4.52 -22.03
CA ARG A 33 -8.85 -5.85 -22.32
C ARG A 33 -9.21 -6.33 -23.73
N ARG A 34 -10.45 -6.09 -24.17
CA ARG A 34 -10.97 -6.46 -25.49
C ARG A 34 -11.78 -5.32 -26.06
N ALA A 35 -11.95 -5.32 -27.39
CA ALA A 35 -12.91 -4.42 -28.04
C ALA A 35 -14.29 -4.58 -27.35
N ASN A 36 -14.92 -3.46 -27.04
CA ASN A 36 -16.22 -3.35 -26.34
C ASN A 36 -16.25 -3.68 -24.84
N ASP A 37 -15.12 -4.04 -24.21
CA ASP A 37 -15.09 -4.11 -22.75
C ASP A 37 -15.24 -2.71 -22.14
N ALA A 38 -15.92 -2.63 -20.99
CA ALA A 38 -15.97 -1.39 -20.23
C ALA A 38 -14.54 -0.98 -19.80
N PRO A 39 -14.14 0.29 -20.03
CA PRO A 39 -12.82 0.76 -19.64
C PRO A 39 -12.67 0.75 -18.12
N LYS A 40 -11.49 0.38 -17.65
CA LYS A 40 -11.12 0.36 -16.24
C LYS A 40 -9.99 1.35 -15.99
N LEU A 41 -9.95 1.91 -14.79
CA LEU A 41 -8.84 2.76 -14.35
C LEU A 41 -7.81 1.92 -13.59
N PHE A 42 -6.55 2.06 -13.95
CA PHE A 42 -5.43 1.40 -13.28
C PHE A 42 -4.33 2.39 -12.94
N THR A 43 -3.64 2.14 -11.84
CA THR A 43 -2.30 2.68 -11.61
C THR A 43 -1.26 1.64 -12.03
N LEU A 44 -0.22 2.11 -12.71
CA LEU A 44 1.00 1.36 -12.98
C LEU A 44 2.09 1.84 -12.01
N TRP A 45 2.52 0.92 -11.15
CA TRP A 45 3.60 1.15 -10.19
C TRP A 45 4.89 0.48 -10.67
N PRO A 46 6.03 1.17 -10.73
CA PRO A 46 7.27 0.58 -11.20
C PRO A 46 7.85 -0.42 -10.19
N GLY A 47 8.17 -1.61 -10.68
CA GLY A 47 8.70 -2.74 -9.91
C GLY A 47 10.01 -3.28 -10.47
N THR A 48 10.75 -4.01 -9.63
CA THR A 48 11.93 -4.76 -10.06
C THR A 48 11.94 -6.10 -9.33
N GLU A 49 11.87 -7.20 -10.07
CA GLU A 49 11.94 -8.57 -9.54
C GLU A 49 13.22 -9.23 -10.04
N GLY A 50 14.24 -9.25 -9.19
CA GLY A 50 15.59 -9.66 -9.58
C GLY A 50 16.13 -8.75 -10.69
N THR A 51 16.37 -9.32 -11.87
CA THR A 51 16.85 -8.60 -13.07
C THR A 51 15.72 -8.10 -13.97
N THR A 52 14.46 -8.41 -13.62
CA THR A 52 13.30 -8.10 -14.47
C THR A 52 12.68 -6.77 -14.05
N VAL A 53 12.53 -5.85 -15.01
CA VAL A 53 11.79 -4.60 -14.84
C VAL A 53 10.32 -4.84 -15.18
N CYS A 54 9.41 -4.45 -14.29
CA CYS A 54 7.98 -4.65 -14.45
C CYS A 54 7.16 -3.43 -14.01
N LEU A 55 5.88 -3.41 -14.39
CA LEU A 55 4.89 -2.47 -13.89
C LEU A 55 3.76 -3.26 -13.21
N TYR A 56 3.56 -3.04 -11.92
CA TYR A 56 2.42 -3.59 -11.20
C TYR A 56 1.17 -2.79 -11.54
N ALA A 57 0.14 -3.46 -12.03
CA ALA A 57 -1.13 -2.84 -12.38
C ALA A 57 -2.15 -3.03 -11.24
N ILE A 58 -2.57 -1.93 -10.62
CA ILE A 58 -3.57 -1.92 -9.54
C ILE A 58 -4.84 -1.24 -10.06
N ARG A 59 -5.97 -1.94 -10.01
CA ARG A 59 -7.27 -1.39 -10.43
C ARG A 59 -7.78 -0.40 -9.39
N HIS A 60 -8.25 0.75 -9.85
CA HIS A 60 -8.93 1.73 -9.00
C HIS A 60 -10.46 1.61 -9.08
N PRO A 61 -11.16 1.90 -7.97
CA PRO A 61 -12.61 2.08 -7.98
C PRO A 61 -12.98 3.38 -8.69
N PHE A 62 -14.18 3.43 -9.26
CA PHE A 62 -14.80 4.68 -9.69
C PHE A 62 -15.54 5.35 -8.52
N CYS A 63 -16.00 6.59 -8.70
CA CYS A 63 -16.71 7.30 -7.64
C CYS A 63 -18.03 6.60 -7.26
N GLU A 64 -18.67 5.92 -8.19
CA GLU A 64 -19.88 5.13 -7.98
C GLU A 64 -19.61 3.85 -7.15
N ASP A 65 -18.37 3.36 -7.13
CA ASP A 65 -17.97 2.20 -6.32
C ASP A 65 -17.72 2.56 -4.84
N MET A 66 -17.57 3.85 -4.53
CA MET A 66 -17.25 4.32 -3.18
C MET A 66 -18.46 4.16 -2.24
N ARG A 67 -18.25 3.49 -1.11
CA ARG A 67 -19.26 3.28 -0.07
C ARG A 67 -18.89 4.05 1.19
N PRO A 68 -19.35 5.30 1.37
CA PRO A 68 -19.06 6.06 2.58
C PRO A 68 -19.71 5.37 3.79
N CYS A 69 -18.89 4.90 4.72
CA CYS A 69 -19.33 4.35 6.00
C CYS A 69 -18.78 5.25 7.11
N PRO A 70 -19.61 6.14 7.71
CA PRO A 70 -19.15 6.99 8.79
C PRO A 70 -18.86 6.12 10.01
N LEU A 71 -17.59 6.01 10.38
CA LEU A 71 -17.16 5.33 11.59
C LEU A 71 -16.93 6.37 12.69
N PRO A 72 -17.37 6.11 13.95
CA PRO A 72 -17.07 7.00 15.06
C PRO A 72 -15.56 7.08 15.25
N SER A 73 -15.02 8.30 15.33
CA SER A 73 -13.59 8.49 15.56
C SER A 73 -13.20 7.92 16.92
N LEU A 74 -12.20 7.02 16.92
CA LEU A 74 -11.55 6.59 18.15
C LEU A 74 -10.71 7.76 18.68
N LYS A 75 -11.24 8.49 19.66
CA LYS A 75 -10.49 9.56 20.34
C LYS A 75 -9.40 8.94 21.20
N ILE A 76 -8.14 9.21 20.88
CA ILE A 76 -6.97 8.83 21.69
C ILE A 76 -6.59 10.03 22.55
N ASP A 77 -7.00 10.04 23.82
CA ASP A 77 -6.59 11.08 24.76
C ASP A 77 -5.10 10.93 25.10
N LYS A 78 -4.25 11.84 24.60
CA LYS A 78 -2.79 11.86 24.84
C LYS A 78 -2.38 12.38 26.23
N LYS A 79 -3.34 12.63 27.13
CA LYS A 79 -3.03 13.14 28.47
C LYS A 79 -2.73 11.97 29.40
N GLN A 80 -1.44 11.80 29.68
CA GLN A 80 -0.85 10.97 30.75
C GLN A 80 -0.95 9.46 30.54
N GLY A 81 0.05 8.89 29.84
CA GLY A 81 0.54 7.52 30.04
C GLY A 81 -0.47 6.36 29.98
N SER A 82 -1.71 6.61 29.54
CA SER A 82 -2.79 5.65 29.56
C SER A 82 -3.80 6.00 28.47
N ILE A 83 -4.05 5.04 27.58
CA ILE A 83 -4.97 5.19 26.47
C ILE A 83 -6.40 5.09 27.03
N HIS A 84 -7.14 6.19 27.03
CA HIS A 84 -8.56 6.19 27.32
C HIS A 84 -9.35 6.31 26.03
N VAL A 85 -9.85 5.19 25.53
CA VAL A 85 -10.83 5.15 24.43
C VAL A 85 -12.20 5.46 25.04
N LYS A 86 -12.74 6.65 24.77
CA LYS A 86 -14.15 6.94 25.03
C LYS A 86 -14.95 6.58 23.78
N VAL A 87 -15.33 5.30 23.67
CA VAL A 87 -16.53 4.93 22.93
C VAL A 87 -17.70 5.41 23.79
N GLU A 88 -18.63 6.15 23.22
CA GLU A 88 -19.91 6.49 23.85
C GLU A 88 -20.83 5.25 23.85
N GLN A 89 -20.30 4.14 24.35
CA GLN A 89 -20.96 2.93 24.79
C GLN A 89 -20.03 2.35 25.87
N ASP A 90 -20.43 2.51 27.13
CA ASP A 90 -19.91 1.85 28.33
C ASP A 90 -18.45 1.33 28.33
N LYS A 91 -17.56 2.16 28.90
CA LYS A 91 -16.39 1.78 29.73
C LYS A 91 -15.65 0.48 29.37
N VAL A 92 -15.05 0.38 28.19
CA VAL A 92 -13.94 -0.58 27.98
C VAL A 92 -12.60 0.17 28.03
N LYS A 93 -12.13 0.45 29.26
CA LYS A 93 -10.72 0.81 29.49
C LYS A 93 -9.91 -0.48 29.50
N LEU A 94 -8.99 -0.67 28.56
CA LEU A 94 -7.99 -1.74 28.70
C LEU A 94 -7.07 -1.37 29.87
N ALA A 95 -6.95 -2.28 30.84
CA ALA A 95 -5.97 -2.14 31.92
C ALA A 95 -4.55 -2.17 31.33
N PRO A 96 -3.56 -1.47 31.91
CA PRO A 96 -2.17 -1.48 31.45
C PRO A 96 -1.60 -2.88 31.25
N SER A 97 -1.94 -3.81 32.16
CA SER A 97 -1.57 -5.22 32.06
C SER A 97 -2.09 -5.92 30.80
N LYS A 98 -3.24 -5.52 30.26
CA LYS A 98 -3.77 -6.05 28.99
C LYS A 98 -3.03 -5.48 27.78
N GLN A 99 -2.53 -4.24 27.87
CA GLN A 99 -1.72 -3.62 26.82
C GLN A 99 -0.33 -4.25 26.72
N ASP A 100 0.29 -4.53 27.86
CA ASP A 100 1.59 -5.22 27.90
C ASP A 100 1.46 -6.66 27.39
N ASN A 101 0.39 -7.36 27.75
CA ASN A 101 0.08 -8.68 27.21
C ASN A 101 -0.20 -8.65 25.70
N LEU A 102 -0.83 -7.59 25.17
CA LEU A 102 -1.05 -7.40 23.73
C LEU A 102 0.26 -7.13 22.98
N ASN A 103 1.15 -6.32 23.56
CA ASN A 103 2.46 -6.04 22.99
C ASN A 103 3.36 -7.29 23.01
N GLU A 104 3.32 -8.06 24.10
CA GLU A 104 4.04 -9.33 24.21
C GLU A 104 3.45 -10.39 23.28
N ALA A 105 2.12 -10.48 23.19
CA ALA A 105 1.45 -11.35 22.22
C ALA A 105 1.76 -10.94 20.78
N ALA A 106 1.77 -9.64 20.46
CA ALA A 106 2.16 -9.14 19.15
C ALA A 106 3.62 -9.49 18.84
N ARG A 107 4.54 -9.31 19.79
CA ARG A 107 5.96 -9.72 19.63
C ARG A 107 6.12 -11.22 19.44
N LYS A 108 5.31 -12.05 20.09
CA LYS A 108 5.29 -13.51 19.92
C LYS A 108 4.57 -13.96 18.63
N LEU A 109 3.62 -13.17 18.14
CA LEU A 109 2.85 -13.36 16.90
C LEU A 109 3.51 -12.69 15.69
N ILE A 110 4.60 -11.94 15.87
CA ILE A 110 5.60 -11.73 14.83
C ILE A 110 6.16 -13.12 14.56
N LEU A 111 5.41 -13.85 13.75
CA LEU A 111 5.79 -15.12 13.17
C LEU A 111 7.17 -14.91 12.59
N ASN A 112 8.08 -15.80 12.97
CA ASN A 112 9.41 -16.00 12.40
C ASN A 112 9.34 -16.16 10.86
N ALA A 113 9.06 -15.08 10.15
CA ALA A 113 9.31 -14.94 8.73
C ALA A 113 10.59 -14.13 8.66
N GLY A 114 11.67 -14.76 8.20
CA GLY A 114 13.01 -14.17 8.06
C GLY A 114 13.01 -12.93 7.17
N ILE A 115 12.61 -11.81 7.75
CA ILE A 115 12.65 -10.47 7.17
C ILE A 115 13.38 -9.61 8.19
N GLU A 116 14.71 -9.71 8.18
CA GLU A 116 15.62 -8.68 8.70
C GLU A 116 15.57 -7.42 7.83
N HIS A 117 14.39 -6.92 7.53
CA HIS A 117 14.22 -5.55 7.09
C HIS A 117 13.57 -4.80 8.23
N THR A 118 14.44 -4.25 9.08
CA THR A 118 14.15 -3.09 9.91
C THR A 118 13.35 -2.08 9.08
N LEU A 119 12.07 -1.92 9.44
CA LEU A 119 11.20 -0.85 8.98
C LEU A 119 11.72 0.47 9.57
N ASP A 120 12.77 1.03 8.97
CA ASP A 120 13.24 2.37 9.27
C ASP A 120 12.47 3.38 8.41
N TYR A 121 11.19 3.59 8.73
CA TYR A 121 10.32 4.57 8.07
C TYR A 121 10.65 6.03 8.46
N ARG A 122 11.86 6.33 8.95
CA ARG A 122 12.19 7.67 9.47
C ARG A 122 13.08 8.53 8.58
N ASN A 123 13.66 8.04 7.49
CA ASN A 123 14.74 8.77 6.81
C ASN A 123 14.65 8.99 5.29
N GLU A 124 13.55 8.68 4.60
CA GLU A 124 13.49 8.89 3.12
C GLU A 124 12.58 10.04 2.65
N PHE A 125 12.20 10.95 3.55
CA PHE A 125 11.60 12.23 3.17
C PHE A 125 12.39 13.39 3.81
N ASN A 126 13.56 13.67 3.24
CA ASN A 126 14.24 14.96 3.27
C ASN A 126 14.94 15.19 1.94
#